data_AF-A0A2M9KUW2-F1
#
_entry.id   AF-A0A2M9KUW2-F1
#
_cell.length_a   1.000
_cell.length_b   1.000
_cell.length_c   1.000
_cell.angle_alpha   90.00
_cell.angle_beta   90.00
_cell.angle_gamma   90.00
#
_symmetry.space_group_name_H-M   'P 1'
#
loop_
_entity.id
_entity.type
_entity.pdbx_description
1 polymer ?
#
loop_
_entity_poly.entity_id
_entity_poly.type
_entity_poly.pdbx_seq_one_letter_code
_entity_poly.pdbx_strand_id
1 'polypeptide(L)'
;MSWSRRLLTASAVGAGALVATTFAAGTAGAHGAMFGPASRIASCYAEGPETPKSQVCKDLVADSGTQPLYDWNEVNIANANGQARQIIPDGHLCSANRDKYRALDWARTDWAATSVTAGAKTFNFRVTAPHQGVMTLYITNSSYNPTQPLKWSNLDLANPIATFASPRTSDNGYYNVAANLPQRTGRQIVYMVWQRTDSPEAFFGCSDVDFGSGTTATAGALAAQTPSAPTEAQISAGAAYSSVSHAGHGGDALTAQEAAAGTTSTNTAASVHPSGSDNLLLGVAGAGLLAATASGVLLARRMRNTAVTA
;
A
#
# COMPACT_ATOMS: atom_id res chain seq x y z
N MET A 1 79.43 19.46 -30.72
CA MET A 1 78.24 19.47 -31.61
C MET A 1 77.24 18.51 -30.99
N SER A 2 75.96 18.78 -30.70
CA SER A 2 75.08 19.92 -30.86
C SER A 2 73.97 19.77 -29.80
N TRP A 3 73.46 20.89 -29.32
CA TRP A 3 72.23 21.02 -28.53
C TRP A 3 71.04 20.23 -29.09
N SER A 4 70.18 19.73 -28.20
CA SER A 4 68.78 20.15 -28.20
C SER A 4 68.05 19.79 -26.90
N ARG A 5 67.45 20.84 -26.32
CA ARG A 5 66.54 20.83 -25.17
C ARG A 5 65.16 20.34 -25.61
N ARG A 6 64.46 19.55 -24.79
CA ARG A 6 62.98 19.54 -24.65
C ARG A 6 62.66 19.14 -23.20
N LEU A 7 62.49 20.10 -22.30
CA LEU A 7 61.22 20.71 -21.87
C LEU A 7 60.17 19.70 -21.38
N LEU A 8 59.90 19.83 -20.08
CA LEU A 8 58.80 19.27 -19.30
C LEU A 8 57.43 19.57 -19.92
N THR A 9 56.54 18.58 -19.88
CA THR A 9 55.10 18.80 -19.66
C THR A 9 54.56 17.64 -18.85
N ALA A 10 54.48 17.83 -17.54
CA ALA A 10 53.55 17.09 -16.70
C ALA A 10 52.15 17.66 -16.98
N SER A 11 51.30 16.85 -17.61
CA SER A 11 49.88 17.16 -17.81
C SER A 11 49.06 16.09 -17.11
N ALA A 12 48.52 16.45 -15.95
CA ALA A 12 47.49 15.68 -15.26
C ALA A 12 46.15 15.82 -16.01
N VAL A 13 45.60 14.70 -16.48
CA VAL A 13 44.18 14.47 -16.79
C VAL A 13 43.98 12.98 -16.51
N GLY A 14 43.21 12.51 -15.52
CA GLY A 14 41.93 12.99 -15.05
C GLY A 14 40.86 11.99 -15.49
N ALA A 15 40.71 10.88 -14.77
CA ALA A 15 39.50 10.04 -14.77
C ALA A 15 39.55 9.07 -13.57
N GLY A 16 39.39 9.62 -12.37
CA GLY A 16 38.98 8.79 -11.24
C GLY A 16 37.60 8.23 -11.54
N ALA A 17 37.50 6.94 -11.82
CA ALA A 17 36.23 6.24 -11.87
C ALA A 17 35.69 6.18 -10.43
N LEU A 18 35.04 7.26 -9.99
CA LEU A 18 34.09 7.20 -8.88
C LEU A 18 32.93 6.32 -9.35
N VAL A 19 33.05 5.02 -9.12
CA VAL A 19 31.89 4.13 -9.12
C VAL A 19 31.11 4.50 -7.86
N ALA A 20 30.24 5.50 -7.99
CA ALA A 20 29.18 5.73 -7.04
C ALA A 20 28.22 4.55 -7.16
N THR A 21 28.49 3.45 -6.44
CA THR A 21 27.45 2.47 -6.14
C THR A 21 26.48 3.14 -5.19
N THR A 22 25.55 3.91 -5.74
CA THR A 22 24.34 4.26 -5.01
C THR A 22 23.62 2.95 -4.77
N PHE A 23 23.84 2.34 -3.60
CA PHE A 23 22.85 1.45 -3.02
C PHE A 23 21.62 2.32 -2.75
N ALA A 24 20.78 2.48 -3.76
CA ALA A 24 19.38 2.70 -3.50
C ALA A 24 18.90 1.42 -2.84
N ALA A 25 18.98 1.37 -1.50
CA ALA A 25 18.16 0.45 -0.72
C ALA A 25 16.72 0.91 -0.96
N GLY A 26 16.17 0.53 -2.11
CA GLY A 26 14.76 0.74 -2.39
C GLY A 26 14.01 -0.01 -1.31
N THR A 27 13.33 0.73 -0.44
CA THR A 27 12.33 0.18 0.45
C THR A 27 11.19 -0.31 -0.42
N ALA A 28 11.33 -1.52 -0.96
CA ALA A 28 10.20 -2.20 -1.58
C ALA A 28 9.18 -2.41 -0.45
N GLY A 29 8.06 -1.70 -0.54
CA GLY A 29 6.95 -1.84 0.40
C GLY A 29 6.38 -3.24 0.26
N ALA A 30 6.07 -3.89 1.37
CA ALA A 30 5.22 -5.06 1.33
C ALA A 30 3.77 -4.60 1.40
N HIS A 31 2.86 -5.29 0.72
CA HIS A 31 1.48 -4.82 0.67
C HIS A 31 0.55 -6.00 0.43
N GLY A 32 -0.47 -6.12 1.26
CA GLY A 32 -1.46 -7.18 1.14
C GLY A 32 -2.52 -7.18 2.24
N ALA A 33 -3.50 -8.06 2.10
CA ALA A 33 -4.55 -8.29 3.08
C ALA A 33 -5.09 -9.72 3.00
N MET A 34 -5.76 -10.19 4.05
CA MET A 34 -6.47 -11.48 4.00
C MET A 34 -7.70 -11.36 3.10
N PHE A 35 -7.77 -12.23 2.10
CA PHE A 35 -8.84 -12.31 1.10
C PHE A 35 -9.71 -13.58 1.28
N GLY A 36 -9.21 -14.59 1.98
CA GLY A 36 -10.00 -15.78 2.30
C GLY A 36 -9.60 -16.36 3.65
N PRO A 37 -10.47 -16.39 4.67
CA PRO A 37 -11.57 -15.43 4.90
C PRO A 37 -11.15 -13.99 4.63
N ALA A 38 -12.04 -13.20 4.02
CA ALA A 38 -11.75 -11.80 3.74
C ALA A 38 -11.66 -10.99 5.05
N SER A 39 -10.70 -10.07 5.11
CA SER A 39 -10.53 -9.13 6.22
C SER A 39 -11.55 -8.00 6.15
N ARG A 40 -11.81 -7.33 7.28
CA ARG A 40 -12.71 -6.16 7.35
C ARG A 40 -12.42 -5.13 6.26
N ILE A 41 -11.14 -4.79 6.09
CA ILE A 41 -10.71 -3.80 5.09
C ILE A 41 -10.94 -4.31 3.66
N ALA A 42 -10.60 -5.57 3.37
CA ALA A 42 -10.82 -6.17 2.07
C ALA A 42 -12.31 -6.29 1.75
N SER A 43 -13.15 -6.67 2.71
CA SER A 43 -14.59 -6.78 2.53
C SER A 43 -15.24 -5.43 2.26
N CYS A 44 -14.91 -4.38 3.01
CA CYS A 44 -15.44 -3.06 2.71
C CYS A 44 -14.94 -2.51 1.38
N TYR A 45 -13.67 -2.78 1.00
CA TYR A 45 -13.19 -2.41 -0.32
C TYR A 45 -13.94 -3.14 -1.44
N ALA A 46 -14.26 -4.43 -1.24
CA ALA A 46 -15.03 -5.23 -2.19
C ALA A 46 -16.47 -4.74 -2.39
N GLU A 47 -17.05 -4.06 -1.40
CA GLU A 47 -18.36 -3.42 -1.54
C GLU A 47 -18.32 -2.17 -2.43
N GLY A 48 -17.14 -1.55 -2.59
CA GLY A 48 -16.89 -0.33 -3.35
C GLY A 48 -16.71 0.89 -2.44
N PRO A 49 -15.56 1.59 -2.46
CA PRO A 49 -15.32 2.74 -1.58
C PRO A 49 -16.34 3.87 -1.68
N GLU A 50 -16.77 4.19 -2.90
CA GLU A 50 -17.65 5.33 -3.15
C GLU A 50 -19.13 5.01 -2.85
N THR A 51 -19.52 3.73 -2.90
CA THR A 51 -20.90 3.29 -2.72
C THR A 51 -21.01 1.98 -1.91
N PRO A 52 -20.50 1.94 -0.67
CA PRO A 52 -20.55 0.75 0.16
C PRO A 52 -21.99 0.32 0.45
N LYS A 53 -22.19 -0.97 0.71
CA LYS A 53 -23.52 -1.60 0.78
C LYS A 53 -23.96 -1.82 2.21
N SER A 54 -23.13 -2.49 3.00
CA SER A 54 -23.37 -2.79 4.41
C SER A 54 -23.31 -1.52 5.25
N GLN A 55 -24.06 -1.51 6.36
CA GLN A 55 -24.10 -0.33 7.22
C GLN A 55 -22.73 -0.04 7.83
N VAL A 56 -22.00 -1.06 8.26
CA VAL A 56 -20.66 -0.88 8.84
C VAL A 56 -19.65 -0.28 7.85
N CYS A 57 -19.69 -0.67 6.57
CA CYS A 57 -18.80 -0.09 5.57
C CYS A 57 -19.21 1.33 5.17
N LYS A 58 -20.52 1.64 5.16
CA LYS A 58 -21.01 3.04 5.02
C LYS A 58 -20.54 3.91 6.17
N ASP A 59 -20.65 3.41 7.39
CA ASP A 59 -20.21 4.12 8.58
C ASP A 59 -18.69 4.33 8.56
N LEU A 60 -17.93 3.31 8.13
CA LEU A 60 -16.47 3.41 7.96
C LEU A 60 -16.10 4.53 6.99
N VAL A 61 -16.76 4.59 5.83
CA VAL A 61 -16.51 5.65 4.84
C VAL A 61 -16.93 7.03 5.37
N ALA A 62 -18.03 7.11 6.12
CA ALA A 62 -18.48 8.36 6.73
C ALA A 62 -17.50 8.89 7.80
N ASP A 63 -16.84 8.01 8.56
CA ASP A 63 -15.86 8.37 9.59
C ASP A 63 -14.45 8.61 9.04
N SER A 64 -13.94 7.66 8.25
CA SER A 64 -12.53 7.59 7.84
C SER A 64 -12.30 7.96 6.37
N GLY A 65 -13.35 8.30 5.62
CA GLY A 65 -13.28 8.56 4.18
C GLY A 65 -13.09 7.29 3.35
N THR A 66 -12.91 7.45 2.03
CA THR A 66 -12.74 6.33 1.09
C THR A 66 -11.28 5.86 1.01
N GLN A 67 -10.32 6.72 1.33
CA GLN A 67 -8.89 6.45 1.20
C GLN A 67 -8.39 5.16 1.89
N PRO A 68 -8.85 4.80 3.11
CA PRO A 68 -8.43 3.55 3.74
C PRO A 68 -8.78 2.32 2.90
N LEU A 69 -9.90 2.36 2.18
CA LEU A 69 -10.35 1.26 1.32
C LEU A 69 -9.55 1.18 0.03
N TYR A 70 -9.13 2.31 -0.55
CA TYR A 70 -8.19 2.30 -1.68
C TYR A 70 -6.81 1.80 -1.27
N ASP A 71 -6.42 2.03 -0.02
CA ASP A 71 -5.15 1.60 0.56
C ASP A 71 -5.33 0.33 1.42
N TRP A 72 -6.20 -0.58 0.96
CA TRP A 72 -6.59 -1.81 1.65
C TRP A 72 -5.42 -2.73 2.00
N ASN A 73 -4.32 -2.62 1.25
CA ASN A 73 -3.14 -3.46 1.32
C ASN A 73 -2.06 -2.93 2.29
N GLU A 74 -2.35 -1.86 3.05
CA GLU A 74 -1.35 -1.12 3.86
C GLU A 74 -1.79 -0.89 5.32
N VAL A 75 -2.53 -1.83 5.91
CA VAL A 75 -2.71 -1.81 7.38
C VAL A 75 -1.39 -2.28 8.03
N ASN A 76 -0.41 -1.40 8.10
CA ASN A 76 0.97 -1.69 8.48
C ASN A 76 1.47 -0.83 9.65
N ILE A 77 2.65 -1.17 10.17
CA ILE A 77 3.50 -0.30 10.97
C ILE A 77 4.93 -0.48 10.47
N ALA A 78 5.51 0.59 9.90
CA ALA A 78 6.83 0.58 9.27
C ALA A 78 7.97 0.11 10.22
N ASN A 79 7.88 0.47 11.50
CA ASN A 79 8.91 0.19 12.50
C ASN A 79 8.42 -0.79 13.59
N ALA A 80 7.58 -1.76 13.24
CA ALA A 80 7.03 -2.71 14.20
C ALA A 80 8.10 -3.56 14.91
N ASN A 81 9.09 -4.03 14.15
CA ASN A 81 10.27 -4.77 14.60
C ASN A 81 9.96 -5.90 15.60
N GLY A 82 8.87 -6.65 15.36
CA GLY A 82 8.41 -7.74 16.23
C GLY A 82 7.70 -7.29 17.53
N GLN A 83 7.51 -5.99 17.73
CA GLN A 83 7.00 -5.40 18.98
C GLN A 83 5.51 -5.05 18.93
N ALA A 84 4.71 -5.74 18.10
CA ALA A 84 3.29 -5.45 17.89
C ALA A 84 2.51 -5.24 19.21
N ARG A 85 2.73 -6.10 20.21
CA ARG A 85 2.05 -6.02 21.53
C ARG A 85 2.42 -4.80 22.37
N GLN A 86 3.57 -4.20 22.13
CA GLN A 86 4.05 -3.03 22.87
C GLN A 86 3.56 -1.73 22.24
N ILE A 87 3.40 -1.72 20.92
CA ILE A 87 3.11 -0.51 20.14
C ILE A 87 1.64 -0.38 19.72
N ILE A 88 0.89 -1.48 19.76
CA ILE A 88 -0.55 -1.50 19.47
C ILE A 88 -1.30 -1.71 20.80
N PRO A 89 -1.99 -0.69 21.33
CA PRO A 89 -2.80 -0.85 22.53
C PRO A 89 -4.04 -1.72 22.28
N ASP A 90 -4.62 -2.23 23.37
CA ASP A 90 -5.92 -2.90 23.34
C ASP A 90 -6.98 -2.01 22.70
N GLY A 91 -7.86 -2.60 21.89
CA GLY A 91 -8.86 -1.87 21.12
C GLY A 91 -8.36 -1.30 19.80
N HIS A 92 -7.06 -1.44 19.47
CA HIS A 92 -6.47 -0.88 18.24
C HIS A 92 -5.82 -1.93 17.33
N LEU A 93 -6.12 -3.21 17.56
CA LEU A 93 -5.48 -4.32 16.88
C LEU A 93 -5.78 -4.34 15.37
N CYS A 94 -7.03 -4.07 14.98
CA CYS A 94 -7.47 -4.19 13.60
C CYS A 94 -7.04 -3.00 12.73
N SER A 95 -6.84 -1.82 13.33
CA SER A 95 -6.27 -0.64 12.67
C SER A 95 -4.75 -0.57 12.70
N ALA A 96 -4.09 -1.46 13.46
CA ALA A 96 -2.68 -1.34 13.82
C ALA A 96 -2.35 0.00 14.52
N ASN A 97 -3.29 0.53 15.31
CA ASN A 97 -3.18 1.82 15.98
C ASN A 97 -2.93 3.00 15.01
N ARG A 98 -3.43 2.90 13.77
CA ARG A 98 -3.36 3.97 12.78
C ARG A 98 -4.72 4.65 12.65
N ASP A 99 -4.75 5.97 12.85
CA ASP A 99 -5.98 6.79 12.75
C ASP A 99 -6.69 6.66 11.40
N LYS A 100 -5.92 6.44 10.30
CA LYS A 100 -6.42 6.15 8.96
C LYS A 100 -7.36 4.94 8.94
N TYR A 101 -7.10 3.93 9.77
CA TYR A 101 -7.82 2.66 9.78
C TYR A 101 -8.65 2.47 11.06
N ARG A 102 -8.84 3.50 11.88
CA ARG A 102 -9.49 3.40 13.22
C ARG A 102 -10.88 2.77 13.18
N ALA A 103 -11.64 2.94 12.10
CA ALA A 103 -12.97 2.34 11.96
C ALA A 103 -12.93 0.80 11.95
N LEU A 104 -11.80 0.19 11.58
CA LEU A 104 -11.63 -1.27 11.62
C LEU A 104 -11.67 -1.84 13.04
N ASP A 105 -11.48 -1.01 14.07
CA ASP A 105 -11.48 -1.43 15.48
C ASP A 105 -12.88 -1.49 16.11
N TRP A 106 -13.92 -1.01 15.41
CA TRP A 106 -15.25 -0.94 16.00
C TRP A 106 -15.79 -2.31 16.43
N ALA A 107 -16.22 -2.36 17.68
CA ALA A 107 -16.83 -3.52 18.31
C ALA A 107 -18.30 -3.67 17.87
N ARG A 108 -18.49 -4.21 16.66
CA ARG A 108 -19.81 -4.38 16.05
C ARG A 108 -20.04 -5.83 15.64
N THR A 109 -21.29 -6.25 15.68
CA THR A 109 -21.70 -7.60 15.29
C THR A 109 -22.19 -7.68 13.84
N ASP A 110 -22.29 -6.55 13.13
CA ASP A 110 -22.73 -6.45 11.74
C ASP A 110 -21.57 -6.41 10.72
N TRP A 111 -20.32 -6.59 11.15
CA TRP A 111 -19.22 -6.96 10.24
C TRP A 111 -19.57 -8.24 9.49
N ALA A 112 -19.32 -8.28 8.18
CA ALA A 112 -19.50 -9.51 7.41
C ALA A 112 -18.56 -10.62 7.93
N ALA A 113 -19.10 -11.80 8.21
CA ALA A 113 -18.35 -12.93 8.78
C ALA A 113 -18.38 -14.15 7.86
N THR A 114 -17.23 -14.81 7.72
CA THR A 114 -17.16 -16.08 7.00
C THR A 114 -17.60 -17.22 7.91
N SER A 115 -18.61 -17.99 7.50
CA SER A 115 -18.97 -19.22 8.22
C SER A 115 -17.84 -20.25 8.17
N VAL A 116 -17.49 -20.81 9.33
CA VAL A 116 -16.40 -21.78 9.47
C VAL A 116 -16.79 -22.90 10.44
N THR A 117 -16.04 -23.99 10.38
CA THR A 117 -16.04 -25.04 11.40
C THR A 117 -14.61 -25.24 11.89
N ALA A 118 -14.45 -25.87 13.06
CA ALA A 118 -13.13 -26.30 13.50
C ALA A 118 -12.48 -27.28 12.50
N GLY A 119 -11.15 -27.34 12.50
CA GLY A 119 -10.35 -28.18 11.62
C GLY A 119 -9.55 -27.40 10.57
N ALA A 120 -9.06 -28.13 9.58
CA ALA A 120 -8.19 -27.58 8.55
C ALA A 120 -8.91 -26.52 7.70
N LYS A 121 -8.25 -25.39 7.50
CA LYS A 121 -8.70 -24.32 6.62
C LYS A 121 -7.50 -23.64 5.98
N THR A 122 -7.58 -23.36 4.69
CA THR A 122 -6.59 -22.53 3.99
C THR A 122 -7.00 -21.06 4.11
N PHE A 123 -6.04 -20.23 4.49
CA PHE A 123 -6.14 -18.79 4.47
C PHE A 123 -5.41 -18.25 3.24
N ASN A 124 -6.06 -17.40 2.45
CA ASN A 124 -5.48 -16.75 1.28
C ASN A 124 -5.16 -15.30 1.61
N PHE A 125 -3.88 -14.94 1.51
CA PHE A 125 -3.40 -13.57 1.69
C PHE A 125 -3.00 -13.01 0.34
N ARG A 126 -3.74 -12.00 -0.15
CA ARG A 126 -3.44 -11.31 -1.41
C ARG A 126 -2.25 -10.39 -1.18
N VAL A 127 -1.22 -10.49 -2.00
CA VAL A 127 -0.03 -9.63 -1.96
C VAL A 127 0.18 -8.90 -3.26
N THR A 128 0.18 -7.57 -3.22
CA THR A 128 0.60 -6.74 -4.36
C THR A 128 2.12 -6.65 -4.45
N ALA A 129 2.82 -6.82 -3.33
CA ALA A 129 4.27 -6.93 -3.26
C ALA A 129 4.67 -8.05 -2.28
N PRO A 130 5.19 -9.19 -2.76
CA PRO A 130 5.62 -10.30 -1.91
C PRO A 130 6.95 -10.00 -1.21
N HIS A 131 7.07 -10.35 0.07
CA HIS A 131 8.28 -10.15 0.89
C HIS A 131 8.58 -11.33 1.81
N GLN A 132 9.84 -11.40 2.22
CA GLN A 132 10.30 -12.39 3.17
C GLN A 132 9.84 -12.04 4.59
N GLY A 133 9.21 -12.98 5.28
CA GLY A 133 8.64 -12.71 6.60
C GLY A 133 8.07 -13.94 7.28
N VAL A 134 7.43 -13.69 8.42
CA VAL A 134 6.65 -14.68 9.16
C VAL A 134 5.24 -14.13 9.33
N MET A 135 4.26 -14.85 8.78
CA MET A 135 2.85 -14.59 8.99
C MET A 135 2.33 -15.51 10.08
N THR A 136 1.82 -14.93 11.15
CA THR A 136 1.20 -15.66 12.25
C THR A 136 -0.27 -15.31 12.31
N LEU A 137 -1.11 -16.34 12.33
CA LEU A 137 -2.55 -16.21 12.49
C LEU A 137 -2.94 -16.61 13.90
N TYR A 138 -3.64 -15.73 14.59
CA TYR A 138 -4.24 -15.96 15.89
C TYR A 138 -5.75 -16.01 15.76
N ILE A 139 -6.42 -16.61 16.72
CA ILE A 139 -7.88 -16.55 16.83
C ILE A 139 -8.26 -16.15 18.24
N THR A 140 -9.41 -15.50 18.36
CA THR A 140 -10.00 -15.18 19.66
C THR A 140 -10.25 -16.43 20.51
N ASN A 141 -10.10 -16.26 21.83
CA ASN A 141 -10.31 -17.28 22.85
C ASN A 141 -11.69 -17.13 23.51
N SER A 142 -12.00 -17.95 24.51
CA SER A 142 -13.31 -17.98 25.18
C SER A 142 -13.69 -16.70 25.93
N SER A 143 -12.75 -15.79 26.18
CA SER A 143 -13.02 -14.49 26.81
C SER A 143 -13.54 -13.43 25.84
N TYR A 144 -13.50 -13.70 24.53
CA TYR A 144 -13.89 -12.73 23.51
C TYR A 144 -15.40 -12.47 23.53
N ASN A 145 -15.76 -11.18 23.57
CA ASN A 145 -17.12 -10.69 23.38
C ASN A 145 -17.14 -9.77 22.14
N PRO A 146 -17.90 -10.11 21.07
CA PRO A 146 -17.91 -9.34 19.83
C PRO A 146 -18.53 -7.94 19.95
N THR A 147 -19.14 -7.62 21.09
CA THR A 147 -19.66 -6.27 21.42
C THR A 147 -18.65 -5.41 22.18
N GLN A 148 -17.44 -5.90 22.41
CA GLN A 148 -16.36 -5.19 23.09
C GLN A 148 -15.14 -5.03 22.17
N PRO A 149 -14.35 -3.95 22.30
CA PRO A 149 -13.12 -3.79 21.53
C PRO A 149 -12.17 -4.98 21.74
N LEU A 150 -11.56 -5.45 20.64
CA LEU A 150 -10.63 -6.57 20.68
C LEU A 150 -9.39 -6.22 21.51
N LYS A 151 -9.00 -7.11 22.41
CA LYS A 151 -7.79 -6.98 23.24
C LYS A 151 -6.78 -8.06 22.91
N TRP A 152 -5.50 -7.81 23.21
CA TRP A 152 -4.46 -8.85 23.11
C TRP A 152 -4.76 -10.07 23.99
N SER A 153 -5.36 -9.86 25.16
CA SER A 153 -5.79 -10.94 26.06
C SER A 153 -6.95 -11.77 25.51
N ASN A 154 -7.67 -11.28 24.50
CA ASN A 154 -8.72 -12.04 23.84
C ASN A 154 -8.16 -13.00 22.79
N LEU A 155 -6.86 -12.95 22.44
CA LEU A 155 -6.24 -13.85 21.46
C LEU A 155 -5.58 -15.05 22.12
N ASP A 156 -5.64 -16.21 21.48
CA ASP A 156 -4.84 -17.39 21.88
C ASP A 156 -3.40 -17.26 21.36
N LEU A 157 -2.62 -16.39 22.01
CA LEU A 157 -1.25 -16.07 21.59
C LEU A 157 -0.27 -17.24 21.77
N ALA A 158 -0.58 -18.18 22.67
CA ALA A 158 0.26 -19.35 22.92
C ALA A 158 0.08 -20.42 21.84
N ASN A 159 -1.09 -20.48 21.20
CA ASN A 159 -1.43 -21.47 20.19
C ASN A 159 -1.95 -20.78 18.93
N PRO A 160 -1.07 -20.15 18.12
CA PRO A 160 -1.48 -19.59 16.83
C PRO A 160 -2.06 -20.70 15.95
N ILE A 161 -3.13 -20.39 15.20
CA ILE A 161 -3.79 -21.34 14.29
C ILE A 161 -2.93 -21.64 13.06
N ALA A 162 -1.96 -20.76 12.74
CA ALA A 162 -0.95 -20.97 11.72
C ALA A 162 0.29 -20.10 11.98
N THR A 163 1.45 -20.61 11.54
CA THR A 163 2.67 -19.83 11.32
C THR A 163 3.22 -20.19 9.96
N PHE A 164 3.45 -19.20 9.10
CA PHE A 164 3.85 -19.37 7.72
C PHE A 164 5.06 -18.49 7.41
N ALA A 165 6.15 -19.12 6.94
CA ALA A 165 7.32 -18.39 6.45
C ALA A 165 7.03 -17.90 5.01
N SER A 166 6.79 -16.61 4.83
CA SER A 166 6.48 -16.04 3.53
C SER A 166 7.74 -15.92 2.66
N PRO A 167 7.73 -16.46 1.43
CA PRO A 167 8.85 -16.32 0.49
C PRO A 167 8.80 -14.99 -0.27
N ARG A 168 9.91 -14.61 -0.93
CA ARG A 168 9.98 -13.42 -1.82
C ARG A 168 9.10 -13.51 -3.08
N THR A 169 8.50 -14.66 -3.34
CA THR A 169 7.63 -14.91 -4.49
C THR A 169 6.27 -15.38 -4.01
N SER A 170 5.20 -14.97 -4.68
CA SER A 170 3.84 -15.45 -4.40
C SER A 170 3.33 -16.36 -5.52
N ASP A 171 2.36 -17.21 -5.20
CA ASP A 171 1.62 -17.98 -6.21
C ASP A 171 0.45 -17.15 -6.72
N ASN A 172 0.54 -16.67 -7.96
CA ASN A 172 -0.48 -15.82 -8.60
C ASN A 172 -0.94 -14.63 -7.73
N GLY A 173 0.00 -13.98 -7.01
CA GLY A 173 -0.31 -12.86 -6.13
C GLY A 173 -0.87 -13.25 -4.76
N TYR A 174 -0.77 -14.53 -4.36
CA TYR A 174 -1.23 -15.02 -3.07
C TYR A 174 -0.16 -15.78 -2.28
N TYR A 175 -0.26 -15.67 -0.95
CA TYR A 175 0.24 -16.69 -0.03
C TYR A 175 -0.92 -17.54 0.46
N ASN A 176 -0.73 -18.86 0.42
CA ASN A 176 -1.71 -19.85 0.86
C ASN A 176 -1.24 -20.45 2.18
N VAL A 177 -1.91 -20.07 3.27
CA VAL A 177 -1.52 -20.41 4.64
C VAL A 177 -2.43 -21.51 5.16
N ALA A 178 -1.89 -22.71 5.33
CA ALA A 178 -2.62 -23.80 5.99
C ALA A 178 -2.75 -23.51 7.49
N ALA A 179 -3.98 -23.51 7.99
CA ALA A 179 -4.30 -23.27 9.39
C ALA A 179 -5.19 -24.38 9.95
N ASN A 180 -5.17 -24.55 11.27
CA ASN A 180 -6.09 -25.43 11.97
C ASN A 180 -6.93 -24.61 12.96
N LEU A 181 -8.22 -24.49 12.67
CA LEU A 181 -9.15 -23.76 13.53
C LEU A 181 -9.51 -24.61 14.75
N PRO A 182 -9.36 -24.09 15.98
CA PRO A 182 -9.80 -24.80 17.17
C PRO A 182 -11.33 -24.80 17.27
N GLN A 183 -11.86 -25.63 18.17
CA GLN A 183 -13.28 -25.58 18.51
C GLN A 183 -13.63 -24.23 19.15
N ARG A 184 -14.65 -23.58 18.60
CA ARG A 184 -15.24 -22.31 19.05
C ARG A 184 -16.74 -22.31 18.73
N THR A 185 -17.45 -21.34 19.27
CA THR A 185 -18.86 -21.07 18.95
C THR A 185 -19.04 -19.59 18.61
N GLY A 186 -20.07 -19.29 17.85
CA GLY A 186 -20.47 -17.96 17.44
C GLY A 186 -19.38 -17.20 16.69
N ARG A 187 -19.50 -15.87 16.74
CA ARG A 187 -18.60 -14.93 16.08
C ARG A 187 -17.24 -14.89 16.78
N GLN A 188 -16.19 -15.00 15.99
CA GLN A 188 -14.78 -14.94 16.40
C GLN A 188 -14.02 -14.01 15.46
N ILE A 189 -12.83 -13.55 15.87
CA ILE A 189 -11.92 -12.82 15.00
C ILE A 189 -10.66 -13.67 14.79
N VAL A 190 -10.27 -13.82 13.53
CA VAL A 190 -8.92 -14.23 13.15
C VAL A 190 -8.07 -12.98 12.98
N TYR A 191 -6.98 -12.89 13.74
CA TYR A 191 -6.03 -11.79 13.69
C TYR A 191 -4.73 -12.22 13.04
N MET A 192 -4.29 -11.47 12.04
CA MET A 192 -3.07 -11.74 11.28
C MET A 192 -2.01 -10.72 11.63
N VAL A 193 -0.79 -11.23 11.83
CA VAL A 193 0.44 -10.43 11.93
C VAL A 193 1.41 -10.97 10.90
N TRP A 194 1.83 -10.14 9.94
CA TRP A 194 2.90 -10.46 9.00
C TRP A 194 4.10 -9.58 9.30
N GLN A 195 5.05 -10.11 10.06
CA GLN A 195 6.31 -9.44 10.35
C GLN A 195 7.31 -9.75 9.23
N ARG A 196 7.82 -8.72 8.56
CA ARG A 196 8.91 -8.90 7.59
C ARG A 196 10.20 -9.27 8.30
N THR A 197 11.03 -10.02 7.60
CA THR A 197 12.39 -10.40 8.03
C THR A 197 13.47 -9.63 7.28
N ASP A 198 13.09 -8.90 6.22
CA ASP A 198 13.96 -8.04 5.43
C ASP A 198 13.72 -6.53 5.68
N SER A 199 12.89 -6.20 6.67
CA SER A 199 12.53 -4.85 7.12
C SER A 199 11.91 -4.93 8.51
N PRO A 200 11.97 -3.86 9.34
CA PRO A 200 11.22 -3.81 10.60
C PRO A 200 9.69 -3.77 10.40
N GLU A 201 9.20 -3.51 9.19
CA GLU A 201 7.78 -3.33 8.92
C GLU A 201 6.94 -4.60 9.17
N ALA A 202 5.72 -4.42 9.68
CA ALA A 202 4.73 -5.48 9.82
C ALA A 202 3.34 -5.06 9.34
N PHE A 203 2.54 -6.04 8.92
CA PHE A 203 1.14 -5.88 8.48
C PHE A 203 0.20 -6.58 9.43
N PHE A 204 -1.01 -6.03 9.55
CA PHE A 204 -2.03 -6.45 10.49
C PHE A 204 -3.38 -6.54 9.80
N GLY A 205 -4.28 -7.37 10.35
CA GLY A 205 -5.61 -7.48 9.79
C GLY A 205 -6.52 -8.39 10.59
N CYS A 206 -7.81 -8.06 10.57
CA CYS A 206 -8.87 -8.81 11.24
C CYS A 206 -9.83 -9.38 10.20
N SER A 207 -10.13 -10.68 10.31
CA SER A 207 -11.27 -11.31 9.62
C SER A 207 -12.27 -11.83 10.63
N ASP A 208 -13.52 -11.44 10.46
CA ASP A 208 -14.62 -12.01 11.23
C ASP A 208 -15.01 -13.37 10.67
N VAL A 209 -15.15 -14.34 11.56
CA VAL A 209 -15.62 -15.69 11.24
C VAL A 209 -16.73 -16.10 12.19
N ASP A 210 -17.61 -17.00 11.76
CA ASP A 210 -18.72 -17.50 12.59
C ASP A 210 -18.73 -19.02 12.61
N PHE A 211 -18.62 -19.58 13.82
CA PHE A 211 -18.65 -21.02 14.09
C PHE A 211 -20.07 -21.57 14.32
N GLY A 212 -21.10 -20.69 14.32
CA GLY A 212 -22.46 -21.08 14.68
C GLY A 212 -22.54 -21.67 16.09
N SER A 213 -23.35 -22.71 16.28
CA SER A 213 -23.48 -23.40 17.57
C SER A 213 -22.28 -24.29 17.96
N GLY A 214 -21.23 -24.37 17.12
CA GLY A 214 -20.04 -25.21 17.37
C GLY A 214 -20.17 -26.68 16.93
N THR A 215 -21.35 -27.11 16.49
CA THR A 215 -21.58 -28.43 15.88
C THR A 215 -22.40 -28.25 14.62
N THR A 216 -21.78 -28.46 13.45
CA THR A 216 -22.39 -28.39 12.11
C THR A 216 -23.31 -27.19 11.91
N ALA A 217 -22.80 -26.13 11.30
CA ALA A 217 -23.53 -24.87 11.07
C ALA A 217 -24.98 -25.11 10.57
N THR A 218 -25.95 -25.04 11.47
CA THR A 218 -27.35 -24.82 11.10
C THR A 218 -27.47 -23.32 10.87
N ALA A 219 -27.75 -22.95 9.63
CA ALA A 219 -27.98 -21.58 9.22
C ALA A 219 -29.16 -21.00 10.03
N GLY A 220 -28.83 -20.29 11.11
CA GLY A 220 -29.77 -19.72 12.06
C GLY A 220 -29.45 -18.26 12.32
N ALA A 221 -30.06 -17.39 11.50
CA ALA A 221 -30.42 -16.01 11.80
C ALA A 221 -29.31 -15.02 12.23
N LEU A 222 -28.22 -14.94 11.46
CA LEU A 222 -27.59 -13.67 11.09
C LEU A 222 -27.01 -13.86 9.69
N ALA A 223 -27.86 -13.76 8.65
CA ALA A 223 -27.39 -13.71 7.26
C ALA A 223 -26.68 -12.37 7.01
N ALA A 224 -25.56 -12.13 7.69
CA ALA A 224 -24.54 -11.23 7.20
C ALA A 224 -24.08 -11.83 5.88
N GLN A 225 -24.13 -11.05 4.80
CA GLN A 225 -23.63 -11.48 3.49
C GLN A 225 -22.24 -12.08 3.67
N THR A 226 -22.00 -13.26 3.10
CA THR A 226 -20.67 -13.87 3.11
C THR A 226 -19.68 -12.80 2.62
N PRO A 227 -18.67 -12.43 3.44
CA PRO A 227 -17.74 -11.39 3.04
C PRO A 227 -17.04 -11.80 1.76
N SER A 228 -17.04 -10.92 0.77
CA SER A 228 -16.27 -11.09 -0.46
C SER A 228 -14.93 -10.39 -0.35
N ALA A 229 -13.92 -10.91 -1.04
CA ALA A 229 -12.72 -10.17 -1.33
C ALA A 229 -12.90 -9.29 -2.58
N PRO A 230 -12.11 -8.21 -2.73
CA PRO A 230 -12.04 -7.43 -3.95
C PRO A 230 -11.61 -8.30 -5.13
N THR A 231 -12.24 -8.10 -6.28
CA THR A 231 -11.81 -8.72 -7.55
C THR A 231 -10.59 -7.98 -8.10
N GLU A 232 -9.81 -8.64 -8.97
CA GLU A 232 -8.68 -7.98 -9.65
C GLU A 232 -9.14 -6.78 -10.50
N ALA A 233 -10.34 -6.81 -11.06
CA ALA A 233 -10.92 -5.67 -11.76
C ALA A 233 -11.17 -4.47 -10.83
N GLN A 234 -11.67 -4.73 -9.61
CA GLN A 234 -11.83 -3.68 -8.60
C GLN A 234 -10.49 -3.12 -8.15
N ILE A 235 -9.51 -3.97 -7.88
CA ILE A 235 -8.14 -3.57 -7.52
C ILE A 235 -7.54 -2.69 -8.62
N SER A 236 -7.64 -3.13 -9.89
CA SER A 236 -7.14 -2.36 -11.04
C SER A 236 -7.84 -1.01 -11.20
N ALA A 237 -9.16 -0.94 -10.98
CA ALA A 237 -9.90 0.31 -11.07
C ALA A 237 -9.59 1.26 -9.91
N GLY A 238 -9.28 0.73 -8.72
CA GLY A 238 -8.93 1.51 -7.54
C GLY A 238 -7.47 1.96 -7.50
N ALA A 239 -6.59 1.38 -8.31
CA ALA A 239 -5.15 1.62 -8.26
C ALA A 239 -4.77 3.11 -8.39
N ALA A 240 -5.49 3.87 -9.24
CA ALA A 240 -5.24 5.30 -9.44
C ALA A 240 -5.60 6.18 -8.23
N TYR A 241 -6.39 5.66 -7.29
CA TYR A 241 -6.80 6.36 -6.06
C TYR A 241 -5.96 5.97 -4.85
N SER A 242 -5.11 4.93 -4.98
CA SER A 242 -4.27 4.51 -3.88
C SER A 242 -3.15 5.53 -3.63
N SER A 243 -2.96 5.90 -2.36
CA SER A 243 -1.85 6.74 -1.92
C SER A 243 -0.61 5.93 -1.52
N VAL A 244 -0.72 4.60 -1.59
CA VAL A 244 0.33 3.66 -1.22
C VAL A 244 1.46 3.70 -2.25
N SER A 245 2.64 4.17 -1.82
CA SER A 245 3.85 4.05 -2.62
C SER A 245 4.41 2.64 -2.50
N HIS A 246 4.56 1.92 -3.62
CA HIS A 246 5.24 0.62 -3.65
C HIS A 246 6.76 0.72 -3.39
N ALA A 247 7.29 1.94 -3.30
CA ALA A 247 8.69 2.24 -2.94
C ALA A 247 8.84 2.90 -1.56
N GLY A 248 7.76 3.05 -0.79
CA GLY A 248 7.75 3.70 0.53
C GLY A 248 6.99 2.91 1.59
N HIS A 249 7.02 3.41 2.83
CA HIS A 249 6.39 2.76 3.99
C HIS A 249 4.89 3.05 4.16
N GLY A 250 4.31 3.93 3.34
CA GLY A 250 2.94 4.33 3.52
C GLY A 250 2.69 5.18 4.76
N GLY A 251 1.77 6.13 4.66
CA GLY A 251 1.45 7.03 5.78
C GLY A 251 2.08 8.42 5.70
N ASP A 252 2.65 8.80 4.56
CA ASP A 252 2.86 10.21 4.25
C ASP A 252 1.47 10.85 4.08
N ALA A 253 1.11 11.79 4.94
CA ALA A 253 -0.09 12.59 4.73
C ALA A 253 0.09 13.34 3.41
N LEU A 254 -0.75 13.06 2.41
CA LEU A 254 -0.75 13.78 1.15
C LEU A 254 -0.81 15.28 1.43
N THR A 255 0.24 16.00 1.05
CA THR A 255 0.14 17.47 1.03
C THR A 255 -0.79 17.86 -0.11
N ALA A 256 -1.57 18.93 0.05
CA ALA A 256 -2.54 19.40 -0.95
C ALA A 256 -1.93 19.65 -2.36
N GLN A 257 -0.60 19.71 -2.45
CA GLN A 257 0.15 19.96 -3.66
C GLN A 257 0.36 18.69 -4.52
N GLU A 258 0.37 17.50 -3.92
CA GLU A 258 0.56 16.23 -4.65
C GLU A 258 -0.74 15.72 -5.28
N ALA A 259 -1.89 16.02 -4.65
CA ALA A 259 -3.22 15.73 -5.20
C ALA A 259 -3.52 16.47 -6.51
N ALA A 260 -2.87 17.61 -6.76
CA ALA A 260 -3.07 18.42 -7.97
C ALA A 260 -2.21 17.97 -9.16
N ALA A 261 -1.13 17.21 -8.93
CA ALA A 261 -0.21 16.79 -9.97
C ALA A 261 -0.72 15.59 -10.81
N GLY A 262 -1.66 14.81 -10.28
CA GLY A 262 -2.27 13.65 -10.96
C GLY A 262 -3.19 14.00 -12.14
N THR A 263 -3.55 15.27 -12.33
CA THR A 263 -4.61 15.69 -13.28
C THR A 263 -4.07 16.15 -14.63
N THR A 264 -2.75 16.15 -14.87
CA THR A 264 -2.13 16.82 -16.03
C THR A 264 -1.33 15.91 -16.98
N SER A 265 -1.75 14.67 -17.20
CA SER A 265 -1.14 13.84 -18.25
C SER A 265 -2.10 12.82 -18.87
N THR A 266 -3.03 13.30 -19.69
CA THR A 266 -3.58 12.52 -20.81
C THR A 266 -4.20 13.46 -21.84
N ASN A 267 -3.49 13.74 -22.95
CA ASN A 267 -4.11 13.99 -24.26
C ASN A 267 -3.06 14.11 -25.36
N THR A 268 -2.69 12.97 -25.95
CA THR A 268 -2.29 12.89 -27.36
C THR A 268 -2.69 11.51 -27.87
N ALA A 269 -3.95 11.38 -28.30
CA ALA A 269 -4.39 10.26 -29.13
C ALA A 269 -4.33 10.71 -30.59
N ALA A 270 -3.42 10.10 -31.35
CA ALA A 270 -3.37 10.20 -32.79
C ALA A 270 -4.53 9.42 -33.41
N SER A 271 -5.22 10.00 -34.39
CA SER A 271 -6.17 9.30 -35.26
C SER A 271 -5.81 9.54 -36.73
N VAL A 272 -5.88 8.45 -37.51
CA VAL A 272 -5.42 8.34 -38.89
C VAL A 272 -6.59 7.85 -39.77
N HIS A 273 -6.76 8.53 -40.92
CA HIS A 273 -7.46 8.18 -42.19
C HIS A 273 -9.00 8.23 -42.32
N PRO A 274 -9.58 8.34 -43.56
CA PRO A 274 -9.11 8.99 -44.81
C PRO A 274 -10.20 9.82 -45.59
N SER A 275 -9.71 10.65 -46.53
CA SER A 275 -10.24 11.08 -47.85
C SER A 275 -11.74 11.38 -48.12
N GLY A 276 -12.02 12.62 -48.58
CA GLY A 276 -13.22 13.01 -49.34
C GLY A 276 -13.26 14.51 -49.70
N SER A 277 -13.17 14.82 -51.00
CA SER A 277 -13.28 16.09 -51.77
C SER A 277 -14.56 16.91 -51.46
N ASP A 278 -14.73 18.24 -51.66
CA ASP A 278 -14.23 19.22 -52.64
C ASP A 278 -14.51 20.69 -52.19
N ASN A 279 -13.65 21.62 -52.66
CA ASN A 279 -13.86 23.07 -52.98
C ASN A 279 -14.17 24.09 -51.83
N LEU A 280 -13.59 25.30 -51.73
CA LEU A 280 -13.03 26.22 -52.72
C LEU A 280 -12.25 27.44 -52.09
N LEU A 281 -11.06 27.73 -52.65
CA LEU A 281 -10.32 29.01 -52.91
C LEU A 281 -9.79 30.00 -51.82
N LEU A 282 -8.46 30.19 -51.96
CA LEU A 282 -7.57 31.39 -51.92
C LEU A 282 -7.12 32.06 -50.61
N GLY A 283 -5.78 32.11 -50.44
CA GLY A 283 -5.14 33.21 -49.70
C GLY A 283 -3.69 33.02 -49.20
N VAL A 284 -2.71 33.05 -50.11
CA VAL A 284 -1.33 33.59 -49.94
C VAL A 284 -0.31 32.88 -49.03
N ALA A 285 0.87 32.68 -49.62
CA ALA A 285 2.08 32.06 -49.10
C ALA A 285 2.91 32.95 -48.16
N GLY A 286 3.73 32.34 -47.30
CA GLY A 286 4.84 33.02 -46.62
C GLY A 286 5.46 32.19 -45.49
N ALA A 287 6.59 31.55 -45.76
CA ALA A 287 7.37 30.77 -44.81
C ALA A 287 7.97 31.64 -43.68
N GLY A 288 7.86 31.16 -42.43
CA GLY A 288 8.51 31.76 -41.26
C GLY A 288 9.33 30.71 -40.51
N LEU A 289 10.63 30.63 -40.81
CA LEU A 289 11.63 30.06 -39.92
C LEU A 289 12.29 31.23 -39.17
N LEU A 290 12.16 31.27 -37.84
CA LEU A 290 12.93 32.18 -36.99
C LEU A 290 13.44 31.39 -35.78
N ALA A 291 14.71 30.99 -35.86
CA ALA A 291 15.53 30.66 -34.71
C ALA A 291 16.46 31.87 -34.47
N ALA A 292 16.38 32.48 -33.28
CA ALA A 292 17.34 33.48 -32.84
C ALA A 292 17.59 33.31 -31.34
N THR A 293 18.75 32.75 -31.03
CA THR A 293 19.39 32.72 -29.72
C THR A 293 19.92 34.11 -29.37
N ALA A 294 19.56 34.66 -28.22
CA ALA A 294 20.15 35.90 -27.70
C ALA A 294 21.06 35.59 -26.50
N SER A 295 22.38 35.77 -26.70
CA SER A 295 23.37 35.87 -25.62
C SER A 295 23.60 37.35 -25.32
N GLY A 296 23.27 37.79 -24.10
CA GLY A 296 23.53 39.14 -23.62
C GLY A 296 24.90 39.24 -22.95
N VAL A 297 25.82 40.02 -23.54
CA VAL A 297 27.10 40.40 -22.94
C VAL A 297 26.97 41.82 -22.38
N LEU A 298 27.17 41.93 -21.07
CA LEU A 298 27.25 43.17 -20.28
C LEU A 298 28.63 43.83 -20.44
N LEU A 299 28.64 45.15 -20.67
CA LEU A 299 29.81 46.01 -20.45
C LEU A 299 29.35 47.37 -19.92
N ALA A 300 29.75 47.70 -18.69
CA ALA A 300 30.82 48.69 -18.45
C ALA A 300 30.80 49.25 -17.01
N ARG A 301 31.94 49.02 -16.34
CA ARG A 301 32.72 49.95 -15.50
C ARG A 301 32.10 50.56 -14.23
N ARG A 302 32.62 50.10 -13.09
CA ARG A 302 33.01 50.96 -11.96
C ARG A 302 34.45 50.63 -11.55
N MET A 303 35.30 51.66 -11.46
CA MET A 303 36.65 51.58 -10.93
C MET A 303 36.69 52.05 -9.47
N ARG A 304 37.32 51.21 -8.64
CA ARG A 304 38.26 51.47 -7.53
C ARG A 304 37.83 52.40 -6.39
N ASN A 305 37.75 51.82 -5.18
CA ASN A 305 38.70 52.13 -4.10
C ASN A 305 38.76 50.98 -3.07
N THR A 306 39.99 50.48 -2.89
CA THR A 306 40.62 49.84 -1.71
C THR A 306 40.38 50.65 -0.42
N ALA A 307 40.49 50.19 0.82
CA ALA A 307 40.78 48.92 1.50
C ALA A 307 40.48 49.19 3.00
N VAL A 308 40.12 48.16 3.79
CA VAL A 308 40.09 48.24 5.26
C VAL A 308 40.89 47.05 5.80
N THR A 309 42.01 47.34 6.46
CA THR A 309 42.57 46.57 7.58
C THR A 309 43.33 47.52 8.48
N ALA A 310 43.14 47.32 9.79
CA ALA A 310 43.56 48.10 10.97
C ALA A 310 42.65 49.28 11.34
#